data_AF-V5GG80-F1
#
_entry.id   AF-V5GG80-F1
#
_cell.length_a   1.000
_cell.length_b   1.000
_cell.length_c   1.000
_cell.angle_alpha   90.00
_cell.angle_beta   90.00
_cell.angle_gamma   90.00
#
_symmetry.space_group_name_H-M   'P 1'
#
loop_
_entity.id
_entity.type
_entity.pdbx_description
1 polymer ?
#
loop_
_entity_poly.entity_id
_entity_poly.type
_entity_poly.pdbx_seq_one_letter_code
_entity_poly.pdbx_strand_id
1 'polypeptide(L)'
;MDQANMTVIPGPMHPPNVGNARRGRNNRHGTLHGSQSERLSLGEEAKLEMASMPLKTPVSVLQELLSRRGITPKYELVQIEGAIHEPIFRYRVLINPDLLATGTGRSKKDAKHAAAKNLLDLLVGKQTPEQANQTNGTPGATDITSQVVSPYDDKVMGNPIGWLQEMCMSRRWAPPAYNMEHEEGLPHERQFTIACIVMSFREVGTGKSKKLAKRMAAHKMWQTLQDLPLDAFDIDDDTLAINVKDFSFIQYLQDIATEQSFEVTYVEIEEKTLSGACQCLVQLSTLPIAVCCGTGKTPKEAQISAAHHALEYLKIMSKK
;
A
#
# COMPACT_ATOMS: atom_id res chain seq x y z
N MET A 1 52.04 35.63 -31.03
CA MET A 1 51.50 34.82 -29.93
C MET A 1 51.10 35.80 -28.83
N ASP A 2 50.11 36.67 -29.08
CA ASP A 2 48.66 36.36 -29.14
C ASP A 2 48.23 35.71 -27.82
N GLN A 3 47.24 36.13 -27.05
CA GLN A 3 46.05 37.00 -27.13
C GLN A 3 45.57 37.09 -25.65
N ALA A 4 44.79 38.02 -25.10
CA ALA A 4 43.95 39.10 -25.58
C ALA A 4 43.77 40.13 -24.43
N ASN A 5 43.57 41.39 -24.82
CA ASN A 5 43.17 42.51 -23.99
C ASN A 5 41.78 42.97 -24.46
N MET A 6 40.80 43.16 -23.57
CA MET A 6 39.57 43.92 -23.85
C MET A 6 38.83 44.16 -22.52
N THR A 7 38.90 45.32 -21.87
CA THR A 7 38.28 46.63 -22.13
C THR A 7 37.26 46.93 -21.02
N VAL A 8 37.55 47.98 -20.26
CA VAL A 8 36.66 48.68 -19.31
C VAL A 8 36.04 49.87 -20.03
N ILE A 9 34.71 50.06 -19.96
CA ILE A 9 34.06 51.39 -20.04
C ILE A 9 32.81 51.42 -19.10
N PRO A 10 32.58 52.50 -18.34
CA PRO A 10 31.55 52.61 -17.29
C PRO A 10 30.30 53.42 -17.72
N GLY A 11 29.23 53.39 -16.89
CA GLY A 11 28.08 54.30 -17.04
C GLY A 11 27.12 54.30 -15.82
N PRO A 12 26.65 55.47 -15.32
CA PRO A 12 25.98 55.61 -14.00
C PRO A 12 24.50 56.05 -14.10
N MET A 13 23.89 56.35 -12.93
CA MET A 13 22.80 57.35 -12.67
C MET A 13 21.37 56.84 -12.37
N HIS A 14 20.94 57.07 -11.12
CA HIS A 14 19.56 57.32 -10.66
C HIS A 14 19.19 58.82 -10.89
N PRO A 15 17.99 59.35 -10.54
CA PRO A 15 16.57 59.05 -10.82
C PRO A 15 15.89 60.25 -11.58
N PRO A 16 14.54 60.36 -11.71
CA PRO A 16 13.75 61.01 -10.65
C PRO A 16 12.32 60.46 -10.45
N ASN A 17 11.83 60.76 -9.24
CA ASN A 17 10.47 60.70 -8.75
C ASN A 17 9.53 61.66 -9.52
N VAL A 18 8.37 61.17 -9.99
CA VAL A 18 7.22 62.01 -10.35
C VAL A 18 5.97 61.36 -9.76
N GLY A 19 5.47 61.94 -8.67
CA GLY A 19 4.13 61.67 -8.18
C GLY A 19 3.09 62.33 -9.08
N ASN A 20 1.90 61.72 -9.20
CA ASN A 20 0.66 62.43 -8.88
C ASN A 20 -0.59 61.55 -9.05
N ALA A 21 -1.59 61.94 -8.27
CA ALA A 21 -3.02 61.85 -8.55
C ALA A 21 -3.74 60.50 -8.39
N ARG A 22 -4.26 60.32 -7.17
CA ARG A 22 -5.70 60.27 -6.89
C ARG A 22 -6.60 59.98 -8.10
N ARG A 23 -7.24 58.81 -8.12
CA ARG A 23 -8.65 58.70 -8.53
C ARG A 23 -9.36 57.72 -7.62
N GLY A 24 -9.92 58.26 -6.53
CA GLY A 24 -11.15 57.72 -6.00
C GLY A 24 -12.21 57.81 -7.10
N ARG A 25 -12.91 56.70 -7.34
CA ARG A 25 -14.13 56.69 -8.13
C ARG A 25 -15.27 56.28 -7.21
N ASN A 26 -15.68 57.23 -6.38
CA ASN A 26 -17.11 57.33 -6.07
C ASN A 26 -17.79 57.77 -7.37
N ASN A 27 -18.64 56.92 -7.93
CA ASN A 27 -19.82 57.43 -8.60
C ASN A 27 -21.02 56.60 -8.17
N ARG A 28 -21.87 57.27 -7.40
CA ARG A 28 -23.17 56.81 -6.95
C ARG A 28 -24.14 56.78 -8.13
N HIS A 29 -25.22 56.05 -7.89
CA HIS A 29 -26.52 56.08 -8.56
C HIS A 29 -26.71 55.26 -9.84
N GLY A 30 -27.30 54.09 -9.61
CA GLY A 30 -28.27 53.46 -10.49
C GLY A 30 -29.27 52.73 -9.60
N THR A 31 -30.23 53.47 -9.02
CA THR A 31 -31.42 52.89 -8.41
C THR A 31 -32.21 52.19 -9.51
N LEU A 32 -32.13 50.87 -9.57
CA LEU A 32 -33.11 50.05 -10.27
C LEU A 32 -33.80 49.20 -9.21
N HIS A 33 -34.90 49.75 -8.73
CA HIS A 33 -35.96 49.02 -8.07
C HIS A 33 -36.50 48.02 -9.10
N GLY A 34 -36.14 46.75 -8.96
CA GLY A 34 -36.50 45.71 -9.92
C GLY A 34 -36.63 44.37 -9.22
N SER A 35 -37.86 44.07 -8.81
CA SER A 35 -38.37 42.77 -8.34
C SER A 35 -37.57 42.05 -7.25
N GLN A 36 -38.18 41.96 -6.07
CA GLN A 36 -37.93 40.91 -5.10
C GLN A 36 -37.97 39.55 -5.82
N SER A 37 -36.81 39.06 -6.26
CA SER A 37 -36.63 37.64 -6.51
C SER A 37 -36.24 37.07 -5.16
N GLU A 38 -37.22 36.42 -4.53
CA GLU A 38 -37.09 35.72 -3.25
C GLU A 38 -35.73 35.04 -3.20
N ARG A 39 -34.82 35.53 -2.34
CA ARG A 39 -33.59 34.79 -2.04
C ARG A 39 -34.05 33.50 -1.38
N LEU A 40 -34.11 32.44 -2.18
CA LEU A 40 -34.36 31.09 -1.73
C LEU A 40 -33.51 30.80 -0.50
N SER A 41 -34.12 30.10 0.46
CA SER A 41 -33.47 29.72 1.71
C SER A 41 -32.19 28.92 1.40
N LEU A 42 -31.17 29.04 2.26
CA LEU A 42 -29.88 28.36 2.12
C LEU A 42 -30.06 26.84 1.88
N GLY A 43 -31.15 26.27 2.40
CA GLY A 43 -31.53 24.88 2.19
C GLY A 43 -32.23 24.56 0.88
N GLU A 44 -32.98 25.50 0.31
CA GLU A 44 -33.66 25.32 -0.97
C GLU A 44 -32.66 25.32 -2.12
N GLU A 45 -31.66 26.22 -2.07
CA GLU A 45 -30.56 26.22 -3.04
C GLU A 45 -29.68 24.98 -2.94
N ALA A 46 -29.37 24.52 -1.73
CA ALA A 46 -28.61 23.28 -1.53
C ALA A 46 -29.36 22.07 -2.10
N LYS A 47 -30.69 22.05 -1.97
CA LYS A 47 -31.55 21.00 -2.54
C LYS A 47 -31.54 21.01 -4.08
N LEU A 48 -31.60 22.20 -4.69
CA LEU A 48 -31.52 22.35 -6.15
C LEU A 48 -30.13 22.03 -6.71
N GLU A 49 -29.04 22.43 -6.05
CA GLU A 49 -27.68 22.12 -6.51
C GLU A 49 -27.33 20.63 -6.37
N MET A 50 -27.77 19.97 -5.29
CA MET A 50 -27.63 18.51 -5.16
C MET A 50 -28.41 17.76 -6.24
N ALA A 51 -29.53 18.31 -6.73
CA ALA A 51 -30.33 17.73 -7.79
C ALA A 51 -29.76 18.02 -9.19
N SER A 52 -29.09 19.18 -9.39
CA SER A 52 -28.59 19.60 -10.70
C SER A 52 -27.23 19.01 -11.06
N MET A 53 -26.44 18.54 -10.09
CA MET A 53 -25.08 18.02 -10.34
C MET A 53 -24.77 16.72 -9.58
N PRO A 54 -25.42 15.58 -9.93
CA PRO A 54 -25.24 14.29 -9.25
C PRO A 54 -23.83 13.69 -9.42
N LEU A 55 -23.03 14.17 -10.37
CA LEU A 55 -21.68 13.68 -10.65
C LEU A 55 -20.57 14.42 -9.88
N LYS A 56 -20.90 15.54 -9.21
CA LYS A 56 -19.91 16.32 -8.45
C LYS A 56 -19.82 15.83 -7.01
N THR A 57 -18.61 15.90 -6.46
CA THR A 57 -18.38 15.53 -5.06
C THR A 57 -19.07 16.51 -4.11
N PRO A 58 -19.55 16.06 -2.93
CA PRO A 58 -20.17 16.93 -1.92
C PRO A 58 -19.33 18.15 -1.55
N VAL A 59 -18.00 18.02 -1.55
CA VAL A 59 -17.07 19.13 -1.33
C VAL A 59 -17.17 20.18 -2.43
N SER A 60 -17.23 19.76 -3.69
CA SER A 60 -17.35 20.66 -4.84
C SER A 60 -18.70 21.38 -4.85
N VAL A 61 -19.79 20.66 -4.53
CA VAL A 61 -21.13 21.26 -4.44
C VAL A 61 -21.16 22.31 -3.33
N LEU A 62 -20.69 21.96 -2.13
CA LEU A 62 -20.63 22.89 -1.01
C LEU A 62 -19.73 24.11 -1.30
N GLN A 63 -18.59 23.90 -1.94
CA GLN A 63 -17.69 24.99 -2.32
C GLN A 63 -18.35 25.94 -3.33
N GLU A 64 -19.04 25.41 -4.35
CA GLU A 64 -19.72 26.21 -5.37
C GLU A 64 -20.84 27.07 -4.74
N LEU A 65 -21.69 26.44 -3.92
CA LEU A 65 -22.80 27.10 -3.20
C LEU A 65 -22.29 28.27 -2.34
N LEU A 66 -21.26 28.02 -1.53
CA LEU A 66 -20.72 29.02 -0.61
C LEU A 66 -19.96 30.12 -1.34
N SER A 67 -19.26 29.79 -2.43
CA SER A 67 -18.53 30.77 -3.24
C SER A 67 -19.46 31.80 -3.89
N ARG A 68 -20.66 31.39 -4.34
CA ARG A 68 -21.69 32.29 -4.89
C ARG A 68 -22.17 33.32 -3.87
N ARG A 69 -22.12 32.98 -2.58
CA ARG A 69 -22.52 33.85 -1.47
C ARG A 69 -21.34 34.57 -0.80
N GLY A 70 -20.13 34.42 -1.35
CA GLY A 70 -18.91 35.03 -0.82
C GLY A 70 -18.42 34.43 0.49
N ILE A 71 -18.88 33.23 0.86
CA ILE A 71 -18.50 32.56 2.11
C ILE A 71 -17.43 31.50 1.79
N THR A 72 -16.39 31.44 2.60
CA THR A 72 -15.31 30.45 2.45
C THR A 72 -15.38 29.41 3.56
N PRO A 73 -15.69 28.14 3.27
CA PRO A 73 -15.72 27.09 4.29
C PRO A 73 -14.31 26.79 4.80
N LYS A 74 -14.14 26.75 6.13
CA LYS A 74 -12.89 26.33 6.78
C LYS A 74 -12.98 24.86 7.16
N TYR A 75 -12.04 24.06 6.68
CA TYR A 75 -11.90 22.64 7.04
C TYR A 75 -10.76 22.47 8.02
N GLU A 76 -11.05 21.83 9.16
CA GLU A 76 -10.10 21.57 10.23
C GLU A 76 -10.05 20.06 10.50
N LEU A 77 -8.84 19.51 10.61
CA LEU A 77 -8.64 18.14 11.06
C LEU A 77 -8.72 18.14 12.58
N VAL A 78 -9.82 17.59 13.13
CA VAL A 78 -10.06 17.57 14.57
C VAL A 78 -9.26 16.44 15.23
N GLN A 79 -9.26 15.26 14.62
CA GLN A 79 -8.69 14.08 15.25
C GLN A 79 -8.29 13.03 14.22
N ILE A 80 -7.27 12.25 14.57
CA ILE A 80 -6.91 10.98 13.92
C ILE A 80 -7.01 9.92 15.01
N GLU A 81 -7.95 8.99 14.85
CA GLU A 81 -8.18 7.86 15.75
C GLU A 81 -8.00 6.55 14.98
N GLY A 82 -8.09 5.42 15.68
CA GLY A 82 -8.00 4.09 15.06
C GLY A 82 -6.57 3.57 14.94
N ALA A 83 -6.46 2.33 14.47
CA ALA A 83 -5.18 1.66 14.32
C ALA A 83 -4.40 2.26 13.13
N ILE A 84 -3.06 2.12 13.13
CA ILE A 84 -2.21 2.61 12.03
C ILE A 84 -2.61 2.03 10.66
N HIS A 85 -3.22 0.85 10.64
CA HIS A 85 -3.68 0.14 9.43
C HIS A 85 -5.16 0.42 9.09
N GLU A 86 -5.92 1.00 10.02
CA GLU A 86 -7.30 1.45 9.84
C GLU A 86 -7.54 2.81 10.54
N PRO A 87 -6.92 3.90 10.03
CA PRO A 87 -7.06 5.22 10.62
C PRO A 87 -8.43 5.83 10.31
N ILE A 88 -9.06 6.39 11.33
CA ILE A 88 -10.28 7.18 11.26
C ILE A 88 -9.88 8.66 11.36
N PHE A 89 -10.16 9.42 10.31
CA PHE A 89 -9.94 10.86 10.28
C PHE A 89 -11.25 11.57 10.58
N ARG A 90 -11.24 12.50 11.53
CA ARG A 90 -12.38 13.37 11.85
C ARG A 90 -12.09 14.79 11.35
N TYR A 91 -12.88 15.26 10.40
CA TYR A 91 -12.85 16.63 9.91
C TYR A 91 -14.05 17.42 10.40
N ARG A 92 -13.83 18.70 10.68
CA ARG A 92 -14.87 19.68 10.94
C ARG A 92 -14.86 20.73 9.85
N VAL A 93 -16.05 21.10 9.38
CA VAL A 93 -16.24 22.19 8.44
C VAL A 93 -17.02 23.31 9.12
N LEU A 94 -16.53 24.54 8.97
CA LEU A 94 -17.12 25.75 9.53
C LEU A 94 -17.41 26.74 8.42
N ILE A 95 -18.66 27.21 8.33
CA ILE A 95 -19.07 28.29 7.40
C ILE A 95 -19.14 29.61 8.18
N ASN A 96 -19.90 29.60 9.27
CA ASN A 96 -20.14 30.71 10.20
C ASN A 96 -19.96 30.17 11.64
N PRO A 97 -19.81 31.03 12.67
CA PRO A 97 -19.65 30.59 14.05
C PRO A 97 -20.74 29.59 14.51
N ASP A 98 -21.95 29.76 14.00
CA ASP A 98 -23.13 28.97 14.39
C ASP A 98 -23.41 27.78 13.47
N LEU A 99 -22.69 27.65 12.34
CA LEU A 99 -22.95 26.61 11.33
C LEU A 99 -21.69 25.78 11.11
N LEU A 100 -21.62 24.67 11.85
CA LEU A 100 -20.54 23.70 11.80
C LEU A 100 -21.11 22.28 11.66
N ALA A 101 -20.39 21.43 10.95
CA ALA A 101 -20.65 20.00 10.88
C ALA A 101 -19.34 19.22 10.99
N THR A 102 -19.42 18.00 11.48
CA THR A 102 -18.28 17.08 11.55
C THR A 102 -18.54 15.85 10.70
N GLY A 103 -17.47 15.29 10.15
CA GLY A 103 -17.53 14.05 9.38
C GLY A 103 -16.29 13.21 9.61
N THR A 104 -16.50 11.90 9.63
CA THR A 104 -15.45 10.89 9.80
C THR A 104 -15.24 10.12 8.50
N GLY A 105 -14.04 9.62 8.27
CA GLY A 105 -13.75 8.76 7.12
C GLY A 105 -12.40 8.06 7.23
N ARG A 106 -12.17 7.05 6.37
CA ARG A 106 -10.93 6.22 6.37
C ARG A 106 -9.73 6.92 5.74
N SER A 107 -9.94 8.10 5.18
CA SER A 107 -8.90 8.95 4.62
C SER A 107 -9.23 10.43 4.87
N LYS A 108 -8.22 11.29 4.84
CA LYS A 108 -8.43 12.76 4.92
C LYS A 108 -9.39 13.28 3.84
N LYS A 109 -9.38 12.68 2.65
CA LYS A 109 -10.29 13.04 1.56
C LYS A 109 -11.72 12.63 1.91
N ASP A 110 -11.91 11.38 2.30
CA ASP A 110 -13.21 10.80 2.66
C ASP A 110 -13.86 11.56 3.83
N ALA A 111 -13.10 11.81 4.90
CA ALA A 111 -13.57 12.57 6.05
C ALA A 111 -14.00 14.01 5.69
N LYS A 112 -13.28 14.68 4.77
CA LYS A 112 -13.70 15.98 4.24
C LYS A 112 -15.00 15.89 3.44
N HIS A 113 -15.18 14.84 2.65
CA HIS A 113 -16.41 14.62 1.88
C HIS A 113 -17.60 14.35 2.79
N ALA A 114 -17.42 13.52 3.82
CA ALA A 114 -18.43 13.27 4.84
C ALA A 114 -18.81 14.55 5.60
N ALA A 115 -17.82 15.36 6.01
CA ALA A 115 -18.07 16.63 6.70
C ALA A 115 -18.84 17.62 5.81
N ALA A 116 -18.47 17.75 4.54
CA ALA A 116 -19.16 18.59 3.57
C ALA A 116 -20.61 18.11 3.31
N LYS A 117 -20.82 16.80 3.21
CA LYS A 117 -22.15 16.20 3.05
C LYS A 117 -23.04 16.46 4.26
N ASN A 118 -22.56 16.23 5.47
CA ASN A 118 -23.32 16.48 6.70
C ASN A 118 -23.71 17.96 6.82
N LEU A 119 -22.83 18.86 6.38
CA LEU A 119 -23.13 20.28 6.31
C LEU A 119 -24.22 20.58 5.27
N LEU A 120 -24.12 20.03 4.05
CA LEU A 120 -25.16 20.19 3.03
C LEU A 120 -26.52 19.65 3.52
N ASP A 121 -26.54 18.49 4.19
CA ASP A 121 -27.76 17.90 4.74
C ASP A 121 -28.35 18.77 5.88
N LEU A 122 -27.50 19.40 6.70
CA LEU A 122 -27.90 20.40 7.68
C LEU A 122 -28.50 21.65 7.01
N LEU A 123 -27.90 22.12 5.92
CA LEU A 123 -28.42 23.25 5.14
C LEU A 123 -29.79 22.93 4.54
N VAL A 124 -29.98 21.75 3.94
CA VAL A 124 -31.24 21.29 3.31
C VAL A 124 -32.34 21.00 4.34
N GLY A 125 -32.02 20.99 5.65
CA GLY A 125 -32.98 20.69 6.72
C GLY A 125 -33.30 19.21 6.85
N LYS A 126 -32.43 18.32 6.33
CA LYS A 126 -32.58 16.86 6.45
C LYS A 126 -32.04 16.32 7.79
N GLN A 127 -31.20 17.08 8.48
CA GLN A 127 -30.57 16.69 9.76
C GLN A 127 -30.60 17.86 10.74
N THR A 128 -30.69 17.57 12.04
CA THR A 128 -30.55 18.57 13.12
C THR A 128 -29.08 18.86 13.44
N PRO A 129 -28.73 20.02 14.04
CA PRO A 129 -27.34 20.37 14.40
C PRO A 129 -26.65 19.36 15.31
N GLU A 130 -27.40 18.62 16.12
CA GLU A 130 -26.87 17.53 16.96
C GLU A 130 -26.47 16.31 16.13
N GLN A 131 -27.25 15.93 15.11
CA GLN A 131 -26.97 14.77 14.26
C GLN A 131 -25.78 15.02 13.32
N ALA A 132 -25.63 16.24 12.82
CA ALA A 132 -24.49 16.65 12.00
C ALA A 132 -23.15 16.68 12.79
N ASN A 133 -23.23 16.67 14.13
CA ASN A 133 -22.08 16.71 15.04
C ASN A 133 -21.84 15.40 15.80
N GLN A 134 -22.85 14.55 15.93
CA GLN A 134 -22.76 13.22 16.55
C GLN A 134 -22.51 12.15 15.48
N THR A 135 -21.27 12.08 14.97
CA THR A 135 -20.76 10.86 14.35
C THR A 135 -19.79 10.20 15.32
N ASN A 136 -20.33 9.57 16.36
CA ASN A 136 -19.57 8.65 17.21
C ASN A 136 -19.54 7.31 16.49
N GLY A 137 -18.40 7.03 15.85
CA GLY A 137 -17.98 5.75 15.28
C GLY A 137 -18.98 4.60 15.31
N THR A 138 -20.01 4.63 14.45
CA THR A 138 -20.80 3.44 14.17
C THR A 138 -19.99 2.58 13.19
N PRO A 139 -19.50 1.37 13.55
CA PRO A 139 -18.70 0.50 12.68
C PRO A 139 -19.52 -0.19 11.57
N GLY A 140 -20.63 0.41 11.15
CA GLY A 140 -21.65 -0.26 10.32
C GLY A 140 -22.38 0.66 9.36
N ALA A 141 -21.86 1.86 9.06
CA ALA A 141 -22.40 2.67 7.98
C ALA A 141 -22.07 1.99 6.63
N THR A 142 -23.02 1.15 6.20
CA THR A 142 -23.13 0.56 4.88
C THR A 142 -22.71 1.53 3.78
N ASP A 143 -21.80 1.06 2.93
CA ASP A 143 -21.38 1.57 1.64
C ASP A 143 -22.19 2.74 1.07
N ILE A 144 -21.73 3.96 1.34
CA ILE A 144 -22.00 5.14 0.48
C ILE A 144 -20.72 5.49 -0.31
N THR A 145 -19.90 4.47 -0.58
CA THR A 145 -18.74 4.55 -1.49
C THR A 145 -19.09 4.21 -2.93
N SER A 146 -20.31 3.73 -3.20
CA SER A 146 -20.72 3.20 -4.50
C SER A 146 -21.14 4.26 -5.54
N GLN A 147 -21.21 5.55 -5.21
CA GLN A 147 -21.65 6.60 -6.15
C GLN A 147 -20.62 7.67 -6.53
N VAL A 148 -19.39 7.61 -5.99
CA VAL A 148 -18.27 8.37 -6.58
C VAL A 148 -17.33 7.35 -7.22
N VAL A 149 -17.80 6.75 -8.31
CA VAL A 149 -16.99 5.92 -9.20
C VAL A 149 -15.89 6.82 -9.75
N SER A 150 -14.71 6.75 -9.14
CA SER A 150 -13.49 7.15 -9.83
C SER A 150 -13.36 6.22 -11.04
N PRO A 151 -13.12 6.71 -12.26
CA PRO A 151 -12.94 5.88 -13.46
C PRO A 151 -11.77 4.87 -13.40
N TYR A 152 -11.08 4.78 -12.27
CA TYR A 152 -9.92 3.94 -12.01
C TYR A 152 -10.12 2.94 -10.85
N ASP A 153 -11.35 2.72 -10.38
CA ASP A 153 -11.59 1.77 -9.30
C ASP A 153 -11.58 0.31 -9.79
N ASP A 154 -10.38 -0.28 -9.73
CA ASP A 154 -10.23 -1.73 -9.63
C ASP A 154 -11.06 -2.25 -8.47
N LYS A 155 -11.82 -3.31 -8.75
CA LYS A 155 -12.86 -4.01 -7.99
C LYS A 155 -12.46 -4.54 -6.59
N VAL A 156 -11.40 -4.03 -5.99
CA VAL A 156 -10.89 -4.44 -4.68
C VAL A 156 -11.33 -3.42 -3.63
N MET A 157 -12.50 -3.68 -3.02
CA MET A 157 -12.98 -2.91 -1.88
C MET A 157 -12.08 -3.13 -0.66
N GLY A 158 -11.70 -2.04 0.01
CA GLY A 158 -10.95 -2.08 1.28
C GLY A 158 -9.44 -1.84 1.19
N ASN A 159 -8.73 -2.19 2.26
CA ASN A 159 -7.28 -2.04 2.40
C ASN A 159 -6.60 -3.43 2.48
N PRO A 160 -6.43 -4.14 1.34
CA PRO A 160 -5.89 -5.51 1.35
C PRO A 160 -4.43 -5.58 1.83
N ILE A 161 -3.67 -4.48 1.70
CA ILE A 161 -2.31 -4.39 2.25
C ILE A 161 -2.37 -4.42 3.79
N GLY A 162 -3.32 -3.67 4.37
CA GLY A 162 -3.54 -3.66 5.82
C GLY A 162 -4.00 -5.01 6.35
N TRP A 163 -4.99 -5.63 5.71
CA TRP A 163 -5.49 -6.95 6.12
C TRP A 163 -4.40 -8.03 6.07
N LEU A 164 -3.55 -8.02 5.03
CA LEU A 164 -2.40 -8.92 4.95
C LEU A 164 -1.40 -8.67 6.08
N GLN A 165 -1.08 -7.40 6.33
CA GLN A 165 -0.13 -7.04 7.39
C GLN A 165 -0.64 -7.46 8.77
N GLU A 166 -1.93 -7.26 9.05
CA GLU A 166 -2.57 -7.69 10.29
C GLU A 166 -2.59 -9.20 10.45
N MET A 167 -2.88 -9.95 9.37
CA MET A 167 -2.79 -11.40 9.35
C MET A 167 -1.36 -11.89 9.67
N CYS A 168 -0.34 -11.24 9.08
CA CYS A 168 1.05 -11.56 9.41
C CYS A 168 1.36 -11.25 10.89
N MET A 169 0.95 -10.09 11.39
CA MET A 169 1.21 -9.67 12.77
C MET A 169 0.52 -10.58 13.80
N SER A 170 -0.75 -10.92 13.58
CA SER A 170 -1.54 -11.80 14.45
C SER A 170 -0.97 -13.22 14.51
N ARG A 171 -0.39 -13.70 13.41
CA ARG A 171 0.27 -15.02 13.30
C ARG A 171 1.77 -14.99 13.63
N ARG A 172 2.29 -13.85 14.07
CA ARG A 172 3.72 -13.60 14.37
C ARG A 172 4.66 -13.85 13.19
N TRP A 173 4.17 -13.69 11.97
CA TRP A 173 4.98 -13.75 10.76
C TRP A 173 5.72 -12.45 10.52
N ALA A 174 6.86 -12.55 9.83
CA ALA A 174 7.58 -11.38 9.34
C ALA A 174 6.66 -10.53 8.43
N PRO A 175 6.85 -9.19 8.40
CA PRO A 175 6.04 -8.32 7.58
C PRO A 175 6.17 -8.66 6.07
N PRO A 176 5.09 -8.48 5.29
CA PRO A 176 5.10 -8.79 3.85
C PRO A 176 6.14 -7.96 3.10
N ALA A 177 7.00 -8.63 2.34
CA ALA A 177 7.96 -7.98 1.46
C ALA A 177 7.35 -7.74 0.07
N TYR A 178 7.73 -6.64 -0.58
CA TYR A 178 7.22 -6.27 -1.89
C TYR A 178 8.35 -5.90 -2.83
N ASN A 179 8.46 -6.66 -3.92
CA ASN A 179 9.50 -6.48 -4.92
C ASN A 179 8.86 -6.12 -6.27
N MET A 180 9.49 -5.21 -7.00
CA MET A 180 9.06 -4.87 -8.35
C MET A 180 9.79 -5.76 -9.34
N GLU A 181 9.03 -6.51 -10.13
CA GLU A 181 9.60 -7.48 -11.05
C GLU A 181 9.60 -6.96 -12.49
N HIS A 182 8.47 -6.44 -12.97
CA HIS A 182 8.34 -6.02 -14.37
C HIS A 182 7.60 -4.67 -14.48
N GLU A 183 8.04 -3.83 -15.42
CA GLU A 183 7.34 -2.62 -15.90
C GLU A 183 7.31 -2.72 -17.43
N GLU A 184 6.13 -2.92 -17.99
CA GLU A 184 5.92 -3.18 -19.41
C GLU A 184 4.84 -2.26 -19.98
N GLY A 185 4.79 -2.14 -21.30
CA GLY A 185 3.74 -1.40 -22.01
C GLY A 185 4.13 0.02 -22.42
N LEU A 186 3.31 0.59 -23.29
CA LEU A 186 3.50 1.93 -23.83
C LEU A 186 3.28 3.00 -22.75
N PRO A 187 3.83 4.22 -22.88
CA PRO A 187 3.65 5.28 -21.89
C PRO A 187 2.20 5.58 -21.46
N HIS A 188 1.22 5.33 -22.33
CA HIS A 188 -0.21 5.53 -22.06
C HIS A 188 -0.94 4.25 -21.59
N GLU A 189 -0.25 3.11 -21.58
CA GLU A 189 -0.78 1.79 -21.20
C GLU A 189 0.25 1.01 -20.36
N ARG A 190 0.99 1.72 -19.50
CA ARG A 190 2.01 1.07 -18.66
C ARG A 190 1.36 0.11 -17.67
N GLN A 191 1.93 -1.06 -17.57
CA GLN A 191 1.57 -2.11 -16.63
C GLN A 191 2.76 -2.40 -15.71
N PHE A 192 2.47 -2.47 -14.41
CA PHE A 192 3.43 -2.77 -13.37
C PHE A 192 3.11 -4.13 -12.76
N THR A 193 4.14 -4.91 -12.49
CA THR A 193 4.05 -6.21 -11.85
C THR A 193 4.83 -6.19 -10.55
N ILE A 194 4.14 -6.42 -9.44
CA ILE A 194 4.70 -6.42 -8.08
C ILE A 194 4.51 -7.82 -7.49
N ALA A 195 5.58 -8.42 -7.00
CA ALA A 195 5.53 -9.63 -6.19
C ALA A 195 5.41 -9.27 -4.70
N CYS A 196 4.50 -9.93 -4.01
CA CYS A 196 4.37 -9.94 -2.56
C CYS A 196 4.89 -11.27 -2.03
N ILE A 197 5.72 -11.23 -0.99
CA ILE A 197 6.36 -12.39 -0.38
C ILE A 197 6.02 -12.39 1.11
N VAL A 198 5.47 -13.50 1.60
CA VAL A 198 5.16 -13.73 3.01
C VAL A 198 5.59 -15.15 3.36
N MET A 199 6.57 -15.27 4.25
CA MET A 199 7.23 -16.55 4.56
C MET A 199 7.70 -17.26 3.27
N SER A 200 7.15 -18.44 2.97
CA SER A 200 7.42 -19.26 1.78
C SER A 200 6.46 -18.98 0.62
N PHE A 201 5.44 -18.15 0.82
CA PHE A 201 4.45 -17.82 -0.20
C PHE A 201 4.90 -16.61 -1.03
N ARG A 202 4.72 -16.72 -2.35
CA ARG A 202 4.97 -15.63 -3.29
C ARG A 202 3.75 -15.49 -4.21
N GLU A 203 3.17 -14.29 -4.21
CA GLU A 203 2.02 -13.93 -5.05
C GLU A 203 2.31 -12.68 -5.87
N VAL A 204 1.77 -12.62 -7.08
CA VAL A 204 2.06 -11.53 -8.01
C VAL A 204 0.80 -10.75 -8.38
N GLY A 205 0.87 -9.44 -8.19
CA GLY A 205 -0.17 -8.48 -8.58
C GLY A 205 0.27 -7.62 -9.74
N THR A 206 -0.64 -7.40 -10.69
CA THR A 206 -0.44 -6.50 -11.82
C THR A 206 -1.33 -5.26 -11.66
N GLY A 207 -0.96 -4.15 -12.30
CA GLY A 207 -1.82 -2.97 -12.32
C GLY A 207 -1.25 -1.81 -13.13
N LYS A 208 -2.10 -0.85 -13.49
CA LYS A 208 -1.72 0.37 -14.25
C LYS A 208 -0.83 1.34 -13.47
N SER A 209 -0.61 1.08 -12.18
CA SER A 209 0.32 1.83 -11.34
C SER A 209 0.99 0.91 -10.33
N LYS A 210 2.18 1.28 -9.85
CA LYS A 210 2.90 0.56 -8.79
C LYS A 210 2.05 0.37 -7.52
N LYS A 211 1.26 1.39 -7.17
CA LYS A 211 0.34 1.34 -6.01
C LYS A 211 -0.75 0.29 -6.21
N LEU A 212 -1.32 0.22 -7.42
CA LEU A 212 -2.39 -0.70 -7.77
C LEU A 212 -1.88 -2.14 -7.84
N ALA A 213 -0.74 -2.35 -8.50
CA ALA A 213 -0.08 -3.64 -8.58
C ALA A 213 0.27 -4.19 -7.18
N LYS A 214 0.82 -3.35 -6.28
CA LYS A 214 1.07 -3.71 -4.88
C LYS A 214 -0.22 -4.10 -4.15
N ARG A 215 -1.31 -3.34 -4.34
CA ARG A 215 -2.62 -3.61 -3.74
C ARG A 215 -3.19 -4.95 -4.20
N MET A 216 -3.09 -5.25 -5.50
CA MET A 216 -3.51 -6.55 -6.06
C MET A 216 -2.65 -7.71 -5.58
N ALA A 217 -1.34 -7.52 -5.46
CA ALA A 217 -0.42 -8.55 -4.95
C ALA A 217 -0.76 -8.91 -3.50
N ALA A 218 -1.00 -7.89 -2.67
CA ALA A 218 -1.41 -8.09 -1.28
C ALA A 218 -2.76 -8.80 -1.15
N HIS A 219 -3.74 -8.46 -2.00
CA HIS A 219 -5.05 -9.09 -1.99
C HIS A 219 -4.97 -10.58 -2.31
N LYS A 220 -4.24 -10.95 -3.38
CA LYS A 220 -4.03 -12.36 -3.73
C LYS A 220 -3.34 -13.12 -2.60
N MET A 221 -2.27 -12.54 -2.04
CA MET A 221 -1.55 -13.14 -0.91
C MET A 221 -2.46 -13.37 0.31
N TRP A 222 -3.27 -12.39 0.67
CA TRP A 222 -4.19 -12.51 1.80
C TRP A 222 -5.24 -13.60 1.59
N GLN A 223 -5.77 -13.73 0.36
CA GLN A 223 -6.69 -14.82 0.01
C GLN A 223 -6.00 -16.19 0.09
N THR A 224 -4.82 -16.33 -0.52
CA THR A 224 -4.05 -17.58 -0.48
C THR A 224 -3.79 -18.02 0.96
N LEU A 225 -3.43 -17.08 1.85
CA LEU A 225 -3.16 -17.37 3.27
C LEU A 225 -4.42 -17.66 4.11
N GLN A 226 -5.61 -17.25 3.66
CA GLN A 226 -6.87 -17.51 4.36
C GLN A 226 -7.32 -18.97 4.21
N ASP A 227 -7.03 -19.59 3.08
CA ASP A 227 -7.47 -20.95 2.74
C ASP A 227 -6.53 -22.05 3.29
N LEU A 228 -5.43 -21.68 3.95
CA LEU A 228 -4.47 -22.63 4.56
C LEU A 228 -4.89 -23.00 6.00
N PRO A 229 -5.15 -24.28 6.30
CA PRO A 229 -5.40 -24.74 7.66
C PRO A 229 -4.15 -24.52 8.54
N LEU A 230 -4.38 -24.03 9.76
CA LEU A 230 -3.36 -23.66 10.76
C LEU A 230 -2.40 -24.81 11.13
N ASP A 231 -2.77 -26.07 10.84
CA ASP A 231 -2.00 -27.27 11.17
C ASP A 231 -0.84 -27.57 10.20
N ALA A 232 -0.63 -26.75 9.16
CA ALA A 232 0.53 -26.88 8.27
C ALA A 232 1.77 -26.11 8.74
N PHE A 233 1.72 -25.50 9.92
CA PHE A 233 2.74 -24.55 10.40
C PHE A 233 3.34 -24.89 11.77
N ASP A 234 3.24 -26.14 12.22
CA ASP A 234 4.22 -26.66 13.19
C ASP A 234 5.51 -26.98 12.43
N ILE A 235 6.26 -25.94 12.10
CA ILE A 235 7.66 -26.13 11.80
C ILE A 235 8.46 -25.09 12.56
N ASP A 236 9.15 -25.61 13.58
CA ASP A 236 10.19 -24.96 14.34
C ASP A 236 11.15 -24.16 13.44
N ASP A 237 11.69 -23.13 14.08
CA ASP A 237 12.69 -22.12 13.69
C ASP A 237 13.91 -22.62 12.87
N ASP A 238 14.03 -23.92 12.60
CA ASP A 238 15.14 -24.57 11.87
C ASP A 238 14.87 -24.84 10.36
N THR A 239 13.68 -24.56 9.83
CA THR A 239 13.34 -24.89 8.41
C THR A 239 13.48 -23.75 7.39
N LEU A 240 14.31 -22.76 7.70
CA LEU A 240 14.83 -21.76 6.75
C LEU A 240 15.63 -22.36 5.55
N ALA A 241 15.60 -23.68 5.34
CA ALA A 241 16.30 -24.42 4.29
C ALA A 241 15.39 -25.24 3.33
N ILE A 242 14.07 -25.03 3.28
CA ILE A 242 13.17 -25.88 2.46
C ILE A 242 12.46 -25.13 1.33
N ASN A 243 13.13 -24.20 0.65
CA ASN A 243 12.61 -23.72 -0.64
C ASN A 243 13.64 -23.65 -1.76
N VAL A 244 14.58 -24.60 -1.74
CA VAL A 244 15.33 -24.96 -2.94
C VAL A 244 14.86 -26.34 -3.39
N LYS A 245 13.73 -26.37 -4.12
CA LYS A 245 13.50 -27.48 -5.04
C LYS A 245 14.68 -27.47 -6.02
N ASP A 246 15.44 -28.56 -6.00
CA ASP A 246 16.54 -28.88 -6.92
C ASP A 246 17.89 -28.17 -6.74
N PHE A 247 18.27 -27.75 -5.52
CA PHE A 247 19.71 -27.77 -5.22
C PHE A 247 20.05 -29.23 -4.99
N SER A 248 20.63 -29.86 -6.00
CA SER A 248 21.14 -31.23 -5.89
C SER A 248 22.19 -31.24 -4.79
N PHE A 249 21.82 -31.67 -3.57
CA PHE A 249 22.76 -31.82 -2.45
C PHE A 249 23.98 -32.65 -2.86
N ILE A 250 23.76 -33.59 -3.79
CA ILE A 250 24.80 -34.37 -4.46
C ILE A 250 25.75 -33.46 -5.25
N GLN A 251 25.23 -32.55 -6.07
CA GLN A 251 26.03 -31.59 -6.84
C GLN A 251 26.80 -30.65 -5.91
N TYR A 252 26.14 -30.11 -4.89
CA TYR A 252 26.79 -29.19 -3.96
C TYR A 252 27.92 -29.88 -3.16
N LEU A 253 27.70 -31.12 -2.73
CA LEU A 253 28.75 -31.91 -2.09
C LEU A 253 29.90 -32.21 -3.05
N GLN A 254 29.62 -32.47 -4.33
CA GLN A 254 30.63 -32.67 -5.37
C GLN A 254 31.44 -31.40 -5.66
N ASP A 255 30.81 -30.23 -5.62
CA ASP A 255 31.47 -28.94 -5.81
C ASP A 255 32.45 -28.68 -4.66
N ILE A 256 32.03 -28.90 -3.41
CA ILE A 256 32.91 -28.78 -2.23
C ILE A 256 34.05 -29.79 -2.29
N ALA A 257 33.78 -31.03 -2.72
CA ALA A 257 34.79 -32.06 -2.89
C ALA A 257 35.89 -31.65 -3.88
N THR A 258 35.47 -31.01 -4.98
CA THR A 258 36.38 -30.46 -5.99
C THR A 258 37.21 -29.30 -5.43
N GLU A 259 36.58 -28.39 -4.70
CA GLU A 259 37.24 -27.22 -4.11
C GLU A 259 38.25 -27.61 -3.02
N GLN A 260 37.87 -28.55 -2.14
CA GLN A 260 38.67 -28.98 -0.99
C GLN A 260 39.54 -30.21 -1.29
N SER A 261 39.57 -30.67 -2.54
CA SER A 261 40.39 -31.80 -3.02
C SER A 261 40.19 -33.10 -2.23
N PHE A 262 38.95 -33.47 -1.95
CA PHE A 262 38.60 -34.80 -1.43
C PHE A 262 37.67 -35.55 -2.38
N GLU A 263 37.64 -36.88 -2.28
CA GLU A 263 36.76 -37.73 -3.09
C GLU A 263 35.48 -38.09 -2.34
N VAL A 264 34.37 -38.18 -3.08
CA VAL A 264 33.04 -38.57 -2.57
C VAL A 264 32.62 -39.86 -3.25
N THR A 265 32.43 -40.92 -2.47
CA THR A 265 31.99 -42.23 -2.98
C THR A 265 30.65 -42.60 -2.37
N TYR A 266 29.67 -42.93 -3.21
CA TYR A 266 28.36 -43.43 -2.78
C TYR A 266 28.32 -44.94 -2.87
N VAL A 267 27.87 -45.59 -1.80
CA VAL A 267 27.70 -47.05 -1.71
C VAL A 267 26.24 -47.32 -1.34
N GLU A 268 25.48 -47.88 -2.28
CA GLU A 268 24.12 -48.34 -2.02
C GLU A 268 24.15 -49.66 -1.25
N ILE A 269 23.34 -49.77 -0.20
CA ILE A 269 23.21 -51.01 0.57
C ILE A 269 21.98 -51.77 0.04
N GLU A 270 22.20 -52.98 -0.46
CA GLU A 270 21.14 -53.84 -1.01
C GLU A 270 20.12 -54.29 0.06
N GLU A 271 20.56 -54.37 1.32
CA GLU A 271 19.72 -54.73 2.44
C GLU A 271 18.85 -53.54 2.90
N LYS A 272 17.53 -53.70 2.79
CA LYS A 272 16.56 -52.72 3.27
C LYS A 272 16.55 -52.68 4.79
N THR A 273 16.25 -51.52 5.36
CA THR A 273 16.03 -51.40 6.81
C THR A 273 14.87 -52.27 7.27
N LEU A 274 14.74 -52.48 8.58
CA LEU A 274 13.55 -53.09 9.21
C LEU A 274 12.24 -52.38 8.85
N SER A 275 12.31 -51.08 8.48
CA SER A 275 11.18 -50.28 8.00
C SER A 275 10.95 -50.36 6.48
N GLY A 276 11.75 -51.15 5.76
CA GLY A 276 11.67 -51.31 4.30
C GLY A 276 12.28 -50.16 3.48
N ALA A 277 13.05 -49.27 4.11
CA ALA A 277 13.71 -48.15 3.45
C ALA A 277 15.02 -48.58 2.78
N CYS A 278 15.33 -47.94 1.65
CA CYS A 278 16.63 -48.05 0.99
C CYS A 278 17.68 -47.26 1.79
N GLN A 279 18.92 -47.76 1.77
CA GLN A 279 20.03 -47.15 2.50
C GLN A 279 21.18 -46.84 1.54
N CYS A 280 21.85 -45.72 1.79
CA CYS A 280 23.04 -45.32 1.05
C CYS A 280 24.08 -44.80 2.04
N LEU A 281 25.34 -45.17 1.85
CA LEU A 281 26.49 -44.60 2.55
C LEU A 281 27.21 -43.65 1.61
N VAL A 282 27.61 -42.49 2.12
CA VAL A 282 28.54 -41.60 1.45
C VAL A 282 29.84 -41.56 2.24
N GLN A 283 30.94 -41.87 1.56
CA GLN A 283 32.29 -41.81 2.12
C GLN A 283 33.00 -40.58 1.56
N LEU A 284 33.54 -39.77 2.47
CA LEU A 284 34.37 -38.61 2.16
C LEU A 284 35.83 -38.96 2.47
N SER A 285 36.72 -38.82 1.50
CA SER A 285 38.17 -39.05 1.65
C SER A 285 38.88 -37.91 2.41
N THR A 286 38.20 -37.29 3.37
CA THR A 286 38.76 -36.27 4.26
C THR A 286 39.68 -36.89 5.32
N LEU A 287 40.43 -36.07 6.06
CA LEU A 287 41.22 -36.53 7.21
C LEU A 287 40.70 -35.86 8.50
N PRO A 288 40.03 -36.62 9.41
CA PRO A 288 39.72 -38.05 9.35
C PRO A 288 38.67 -38.40 8.29
N ILE A 289 38.68 -39.67 7.83
CA ILE A 289 37.67 -40.18 6.88
C ILE A 289 36.30 -40.09 7.54
N ALA A 290 35.33 -39.56 6.80
CA ALA A 290 33.96 -39.46 7.26
C ALA A 290 33.05 -40.35 6.42
N VAL A 291 32.18 -41.09 7.10
CA VAL A 291 31.15 -41.92 6.46
C VAL A 291 29.80 -41.51 7.02
N CYS A 292 28.89 -41.09 6.15
CA CYS A 292 27.54 -40.69 6.53
C CYS A 292 26.51 -41.65 5.93
N CYS A 293 25.48 -42.00 6.68
CA CYS A 293 24.39 -42.83 6.20
C CYS A 293 23.17 -41.97 5.84
N GLY A 294 22.47 -42.35 4.78
CA GLY A 294 21.20 -41.78 4.36
C GLY A 294 20.18 -42.88 4.14
N THR A 295 18.93 -42.58 4.44
CA THR A 295 17.80 -43.52 4.27
C THR A 295 16.70 -42.86 3.47
N GLY A 296 16.05 -43.61 2.58
CA GLY A 296 14.99 -43.08 1.73
C GLY A 296 14.03 -44.16 1.25
N LYS A 297 12.86 -43.76 0.70
CA LYS A 297 11.90 -44.71 0.13
C LYS A 297 12.37 -45.25 -1.22
N THR A 298 13.24 -44.48 -1.89
CA THR A 298 13.92 -44.87 -3.14
C THR A 298 15.45 -44.78 -2.99
N PRO A 299 16.24 -45.49 -3.81
CA PRO A 299 17.70 -45.38 -3.80
C PRO A 299 18.19 -43.94 -4.00
N LYS A 300 17.54 -43.19 -4.89
CA LYS A 300 17.83 -41.77 -5.15
C LYS A 300 17.58 -40.88 -3.93
N GLU A 301 16.47 -41.10 -3.22
CA GLU A 301 16.19 -40.37 -1.98
C GLU A 301 17.21 -40.71 -0.88
N ALA A 302 17.60 -41.98 -0.76
CA ALA A 302 18.62 -42.41 0.20
C ALA A 302 19.97 -41.74 -0.10
N GLN A 303 20.33 -41.62 -1.38
CA GLN A 303 21.53 -40.93 -1.83
C GLN A 303 21.50 -39.44 -1.52
N ILE A 304 20.38 -38.77 -1.78
CA ILE A 304 20.20 -37.35 -1.46
C ILE A 304 20.28 -37.11 0.06
N SER A 305 19.64 -37.98 0.85
CA SER A 305 19.70 -37.93 2.32
C SER A 305 21.13 -38.14 2.83
N ALA A 306 21.90 -39.07 2.24
CA ALA A 306 23.30 -39.29 2.60
C ALA A 306 24.15 -38.05 2.30
N ALA A 307 23.96 -37.43 1.14
CA ALA A 307 24.65 -36.20 0.76
C ALA A 307 24.34 -35.03 1.72
N HIS A 308 23.09 -34.92 2.18
CA HIS A 308 22.69 -33.91 3.17
C HIS A 308 23.44 -34.07 4.50
N HIS A 309 23.47 -35.28 5.08
CA HIS A 309 24.20 -35.54 6.32
C HIS A 309 25.71 -35.30 6.18
N ALA A 310 26.29 -35.60 5.01
CA ALA A 310 27.68 -35.29 4.72
C ALA A 310 27.96 -33.78 4.70
N LEU A 311 27.06 -32.97 4.13
CA LEU A 311 27.18 -31.51 4.14
C LEU A 311 27.08 -30.93 5.55
N GLU A 312 26.19 -31.47 6.39
CA GLU A 312 26.08 -31.10 7.81
C GLU A 312 27.36 -31.42 8.57
N TYR A 313 27.95 -32.59 8.34
CA TYR A 313 29.23 -32.97 8.92
C TYR A 313 30.35 -31.98 8.54
N LEU A 314 30.47 -31.64 7.24
CA LEU A 314 31.46 -30.67 6.75
C LEU A 314 31.24 -29.26 7.34
N LYS A 315 29.98 -28.86 7.56
CA LYS A 315 29.64 -27.59 8.22
C LYS A 315 30.08 -27.55 9.68
N ILE A 316 29.99 -28.67 10.39
CA ILE A 316 30.47 -28.78 11.78
C ILE A 316 32.00 -28.71 11.81
N MET A 317 32.68 -29.40 10.88
CA MET A 317 34.14 -29.43 10.80
C MET A 317 34.77 -28.09 10.42
N SER A 318 34.08 -27.26 9.62
CA SER A 318 34.56 -25.95 9.18
C SER A 318 34.34 -24.80 10.18
N LYS A 319 33.55 -25.01 11.25
CA LYS A 319 33.28 -24.01 12.30
C LYS A 319 34.29 -24.01 13.45
N LYS A 320 35.49 -24.56 13.25
CA LYS A 320 36.56 -24.61 14.25
C LYS A 320 37.59 -23.50 14.06
#